data_AF-A0A645I062-F1
#
_entry.id   AF-A0A645I062-F1
#
_cell.length_a   1.000
_cell.length_b   1.000
_cell.length_c   1.000
_cell.angle_alpha   90.00
_cell.angle_beta   90.00
_cell.angle_gamma   90.00
#
_symmetry.space_group_name_H-M   'P 1'
#
loop_
_entity.id
_entity.type
_entity.pdbx_description
1 polymer ?
#
loop_
_entity_poly.entity_id
_entity_poly.type
_entity_poly.pdbx_seq_one_letter_code
_entity_poly.pdbx_strand_id
1 'polypeptide(L)'
;MLMLRGPQTAGELRINSERWHRFADISSVEAFLDELRERSEEKGGPLVVQLPRAPGAREQRWAHLLCGPVDVNALASTSNASTGSNASALQQRVDALEAEVAQLRATVQMLCESLGVEPPAAPAE
;
A
#
# COMPACT_ATOMS: atom_id res chain seq x y z
N MET A 1 -2.84 -7.33 -12.32
CA MET A 1 -3.08 -8.24 -11.16
C MET A 1 -2.67 -7.62 -9.84
N LEU A 2 -1.44 -7.13 -9.68
CA LEU A 2 -0.97 -6.53 -8.42
C LEU A 2 -1.83 -5.36 -7.92
N MET A 3 -2.32 -4.49 -8.81
CA MET A 3 -3.23 -3.39 -8.43
C MET A 3 -4.60 -3.85 -7.90
N LEU A 4 -5.07 -5.04 -8.33
CA LEU A 4 -6.42 -5.52 -8.01
C LEU A 4 -6.46 -6.41 -6.76
N ARG A 5 -5.32 -7.01 -6.42
CA ARG A 5 -5.20 -8.05 -5.39
C ARG A 5 -4.08 -7.78 -4.39
N GLY A 6 -3.38 -6.66 -4.55
CA GLY A 6 -2.22 -6.32 -3.73
C GLY A 6 -1.02 -7.24 -3.99
N PRO A 7 -0.10 -7.31 -3.01
CA PRO A 7 1.14 -8.06 -3.13
C PRO A 7 0.92 -9.57 -3.23
N GLN A 8 1.56 -10.21 -4.21
CA GLN A 8 1.38 -11.63 -4.54
C GLN A 8 2.71 -12.33 -4.82
N THR A 9 2.78 -13.65 -4.63
CA THR A 9 3.94 -14.44 -5.06
C THR A 9 3.93 -14.65 -6.59
N ALA A 10 5.07 -15.05 -7.15
CA ALA A 10 5.15 -15.36 -8.59
C ALA A 10 4.22 -16.52 -8.99
N GLY A 11 4.06 -17.52 -8.11
CA GLY A 11 3.12 -18.63 -8.30
C GLY A 11 1.65 -18.16 -8.33
N GLU A 12 1.26 -17.30 -7.38
CA GLU A 12 -0.07 -16.68 -7.36
C GLU A 12 -0.32 -15.84 -8.61
N LEU A 13 0.68 -15.04 -9.03
CA LEU A 13 0.58 -14.21 -10.23
C LEU A 13 0.37 -15.06 -11.48
N ARG A 14 1.10 -16.17 -11.63
CA ARG A 14 0.95 -17.09 -12.78
C ARG A 14 -0.48 -17.62 -12.90
N ILE A 15 -1.08 -18.03 -11.78
CA ILE A 15 -2.45 -18.56 -11.74
C ILE A 15 -3.45 -17.44 -12.01
N ASN A 16 -3.31 -16.31 -11.30
CA ASN A 16 -4.28 -15.23 -11.35
C ASN A 16 -4.24 -14.49 -12.70
N SER A 17 -3.08 -14.39 -13.36
CA SER A 17 -2.94 -13.75 -14.67
C SER A 17 -3.29 -14.66 -15.85
N GLU A 18 -3.60 -15.95 -15.65
CA GLU A 18 -3.73 -16.96 -16.71
C GLU A 18 -4.69 -16.55 -17.84
N ARG A 19 -5.80 -15.87 -17.51
CA ARG A 19 -6.79 -15.38 -18.49
C ARG A 19 -6.30 -14.18 -19.32
N TRP A 20 -5.33 -13.43 -18.80
CA TRP A 20 -4.78 -12.22 -19.43
C TRP A 20 -3.52 -12.55 -20.23
N HIS A 21 -2.62 -13.32 -19.61
CA HIS A 21 -1.41 -13.82 -20.22
C HIS A 21 -0.99 -15.14 -19.56
N ARG A 22 -0.76 -16.16 -20.39
CA ARG A 22 -0.31 -17.48 -19.97
C ARG A 22 1.22 -17.56 -19.96
N PHE A 23 1.81 -17.46 -18.78
CA PHE A 23 3.23 -17.70 -18.56
C PHE A 23 3.58 -19.19 -18.64
N ALA A 24 4.76 -19.52 -19.16
CA ALA A 24 5.20 -20.91 -19.30
C ALA A 24 5.36 -21.57 -17.93
N ASP A 25 6.13 -20.94 -17.05
CA ASP A 25 6.47 -21.40 -15.71
C ASP A 25 6.61 -20.23 -14.72
N ILE A 26 6.90 -20.52 -13.46
CA ILE A 26 7.08 -19.50 -12.43
C ILE A 26 8.33 -18.64 -12.71
N SER A 27 9.41 -19.24 -13.21
CA SER A 27 10.66 -18.54 -13.52
C SER A 27 10.47 -17.46 -14.60
N SER A 28 9.60 -17.69 -15.58
CA SER A 28 9.25 -16.68 -16.58
C SER A 28 8.49 -15.48 -15.99
N VAL A 29 7.69 -15.70 -14.94
CA VAL A 29 7.03 -14.61 -14.19
C VAL A 29 8.06 -13.81 -13.41
N GLU A 30 8.99 -14.50 -12.72
CA GLU A 30 10.06 -13.86 -11.95
C GLU A 30 10.95 -13.00 -12.85
N ALA A 31 11.41 -13.54 -13.98
CA ALA A 31 12.21 -12.79 -14.95
C ALA A 31 11.50 -11.52 -15.44
N PHE A 32 10.19 -11.62 -15.75
CA PHE A 32 9.42 -10.46 -16.18
C PHE A 32 9.25 -9.42 -15.04
N LEU A 33 9.09 -9.86 -13.80
CA LEU A 33 9.02 -8.97 -12.64
C LEU A 33 10.37 -8.30 -12.36
N ASP A 34 11.47 -9.00 -12.54
CA ASP A 34 12.83 -8.44 -12.46
C ASP A 34 13.03 -7.36 -13.55
N GLU A 35 12.62 -7.61 -14.80
CA GLU A 35 12.65 -6.61 -15.87
C GLU A 35 11.83 -5.35 -15.53
N LEU A 36 10.64 -5.53 -14.93
CA LEU A 36 9.79 -4.41 -14.49
C LEU A 36 10.39 -3.64 -13.31
N ARG A 37 11.18 -4.30 -12.45
CA ARG A 37 11.94 -3.69 -11.34
C ARG A 37 13.18 -2.96 -11.86
N GLU A 38 13.83 -3.45 -12.89
CA GLU A 38 15.08 -2.89 -13.43
C GLU A 38 14.84 -1.87 -14.55
N ARG A 39 13.58 -1.55 -14.81
CA ARG A 39 13.16 -0.59 -15.82
C ARG A 39 13.79 0.79 -15.58
N SER A 40 14.42 1.33 -16.63
CA SER A 40 15.19 2.59 -16.57
C SER A 40 14.34 3.82 -16.23
N GLU A 41 14.97 4.85 -15.66
CA GLU A 41 14.33 6.14 -15.38
C GLU A 41 13.79 6.83 -16.64
N GLU A 42 14.48 6.71 -17.77
CA GLU A 42 14.01 7.23 -19.07
C GLU A 42 12.66 6.64 -19.50
N LYS A 43 12.34 5.42 -19.06
CA LYS A 43 11.06 4.77 -19.32
C LYS A 43 10.02 5.13 -18.26
N GLY A 44 10.37 5.86 -17.20
CA GLY A 44 9.50 6.16 -16.05
C GLY A 44 9.78 5.27 -14.84
N GLY A 45 10.94 4.61 -14.80
CA GLY A 45 11.44 3.91 -13.61
C GLY A 45 10.78 2.56 -13.30
N PRO A 46 11.12 1.99 -12.13
CA PRO A 46 10.63 0.70 -11.66
C PRO A 46 9.12 0.72 -11.42
N LEU A 47 8.43 -0.33 -11.85
CA LEU A 47 6.97 -0.45 -11.68
C LEU A 47 6.56 -1.43 -10.58
N VAL A 48 7.49 -2.27 -10.14
CA VAL A 48 7.28 -3.26 -9.09
C VAL A 48 8.47 -3.29 -8.14
N VAL A 49 8.24 -3.80 -6.94
CA VAL A 49 9.26 -4.04 -5.92
C VAL A 49 9.07 -5.43 -5.34
N GLN A 50 10.19 -6.11 -5.10
CA GLN A 50 10.21 -7.38 -4.38
C GLN A 50 10.23 -7.08 -2.87
N LEU A 51 9.28 -7.64 -2.15
CA LEU A 51 9.15 -7.43 -0.71
C LEU A 51 10.01 -8.45 0.05
N PRO A 52 10.54 -8.09 1.24
CA PRO A 52 11.17 -9.03 2.14
C PRO A 52 10.25 -10.21 2.44
N ARG A 53 10.85 -11.40 2.61
CA ARG A 53 10.09 -12.59 3.01
C ARG A 53 9.47 -12.37 4.38
N ALA A 54 8.16 -12.59 4.47
CA ALA A 54 7.47 -12.62 5.76
C ALA A 54 7.97 -13.80 6.62
N PRO A 55 7.97 -13.69 7.95
CA PRO A 55 8.33 -14.79 8.83
C PRO A 55 7.51 -16.06 8.51
N GLY A 56 8.19 -17.18 8.27
CA GLY A 56 7.56 -18.46 7.93
C GLY A 56 7.11 -18.62 6.47
N ALA A 57 7.17 -17.57 5.64
CA ALA A 57 6.85 -17.66 4.22
C ALA A 57 8.01 -18.28 3.42
N ARG A 58 7.69 -19.22 2.52
CA ARG A 58 8.67 -19.86 1.64
C ARG A 58 9.05 -18.99 0.44
N GLU A 59 8.11 -18.18 -0.04
CA GLU A 59 8.25 -17.38 -1.26
C GLU A 59 8.21 -15.88 -0.95
N GLN A 60 8.85 -15.09 -1.80
CA GLN A 60 8.77 -13.62 -1.78
C GLN A 60 7.50 -13.14 -2.47
N ARG A 61 7.02 -11.96 -2.06
CA ARG A 61 5.89 -11.28 -2.69
C ARG A 61 6.35 -10.06 -3.45
N TRP A 62 5.63 -9.72 -4.50
CA TRP A 62 5.86 -8.56 -5.33
C TRP A 62 4.73 -7.56 -5.15
N ALA A 63 5.04 -6.26 -5.07
CA ALA A 63 4.07 -5.18 -5.03
C ALA A 63 4.29 -4.21 -6.19
N HIS A 64 3.25 -3.48 -6.61
CA HIS A 64 3.40 -2.43 -7.62
C HIS A 64 3.79 -1.08 -6.99
N LEU A 65 4.45 -0.23 -7.77
CA LEU A 65 4.85 1.13 -7.39
C LEU A 65 3.97 2.23 -8.01
N LEU A 66 2.92 1.82 -8.73
CA LEU A 66 2.01 2.74 -9.45
C LEU A 66 1.18 3.66 -8.54
N CYS A 67 1.14 3.40 -7.23
CA CYS A 67 0.45 4.24 -6.25
C CYS A 67 1.44 4.91 -5.28
N GLY A 68 2.70 5.08 -5.70
CA GLY A 68 3.77 5.62 -4.88
C GLY A 68 4.65 4.53 -4.25
N PRO A 69 5.63 4.95 -3.43
CA PRO A 69 6.57 4.04 -2.79
C PRO A 69 5.85 3.12 -1.80
N VAL A 70 6.23 1.84 -1.81
CA VAL A 70 5.68 0.85 -0.87
C VAL A 70 6.46 0.91 0.43
N ASP A 71 5.76 1.18 1.53
CA ASP A 71 6.30 1.00 2.87
C ASP A 71 6.33 -0.50 3.23
N VAL A 72 7.50 -1.10 2.99
CA VAL A 72 7.79 -2.51 3.29
C VAL A 72 7.60 -2.86 4.77
N ASN A 73 7.82 -1.92 5.69
CA ASN A 73 7.68 -2.17 7.12
C ASN A 73 6.20 -2.20 7.55
N ALA A 74 5.38 -1.32 6.98
CA ALA A 74 3.93 -1.36 7.15
C ALA A 74 3.32 -2.66 6.58
N LEU A 75 3.76 -3.12 5.40
CA LEU A 75 3.26 -4.36 4.79
C LEU A 75 3.64 -5.64 5.56
N ALA A 76 4.83 -5.68 6.13
CA ALA A 76 5.25 -6.79 7.00
C ALA A 76 4.34 -6.91 8.22
N SER A 77 3.91 -5.77 8.77
CA SER A 77 2.98 -5.70 9.90
C SER A 77 1.57 -6.21 9.55
N THR A 78 1.08 -5.89 8.35
CA THR A 78 -0.25 -6.33 7.84
C THR A 78 -0.29 -7.82 7.50
N SER A 79 0.81 -8.41 7.04
CA SER A 79 0.86 -9.83 6.64
C SER A 79 0.70 -10.81 7.82
N ASN A 80 0.96 -10.34 9.04
CA ASN A 80 0.78 -11.08 10.28
C ASN A 80 -0.64 -10.97 10.86
N ALA A 81 -1.48 -10.07 10.31
CA ALA A 81 -2.84 -9.88 10.77
C ALA A 81 -3.79 -10.76 9.95
N SER A 82 -4.31 -11.81 10.59
CA SER A 82 -5.49 -12.54 10.10
C SER A 82 -6.63 -11.56 9.79
N THR A 83 -7.51 -11.90 8.85
CA THR A 83 -8.56 -11.02 8.30
C THR A 83 -9.46 -10.34 9.35
N GLY A 84 -9.54 -10.88 10.58
CA GLY A 84 -10.23 -10.24 11.72
C GLY A 84 -9.40 -9.17 12.47
N SER A 85 -8.07 -9.27 12.47
CA SER A 85 -7.19 -8.30 13.13
C SER A 85 -7.02 -7.01 12.31
N ASN A 86 -7.14 -7.09 10.98
CA ASN A 86 -7.04 -5.92 10.10
C ASN A 86 -8.19 -4.92 10.29
N ALA A 87 -9.42 -5.40 10.52
CA ALA A 87 -10.56 -4.52 10.77
C ALA A 87 -10.40 -3.77 12.11
N SER A 88 -9.92 -4.47 13.15
CA SER A 88 -9.67 -3.84 14.45
C SER A 88 -8.50 -2.85 14.40
N ALA A 89 -7.42 -3.16 13.71
CA ALA A 89 -6.27 -2.26 13.57
C ALA A 89 -6.61 -1.02 12.71
N LEU A 90 -7.41 -1.21 11.65
CA LEU A 90 -7.93 -0.12 10.84
C LEU A 90 -8.86 0.78 11.68
N GLN A 91 -9.77 0.20 12.46
CA GLN A 91 -10.66 0.95 13.35
C GLN A 91 -9.85 1.78 14.36
N GLN A 92 -8.87 1.17 15.02
CA GLN A 92 -8.00 1.89 15.96
C GLN A 92 -7.26 3.07 15.31
N ARG A 93 -6.81 2.90 14.06
CA ARG A 93 -6.14 3.95 13.31
C ARG A 93 -7.11 5.06 12.91
N VAL A 94 -8.34 4.71 12.52
CA VAL A 94 -9.40 5.68 12.23
C VAL A 94 -9.74 6.48 13.48
N ASP A 95 -9.97 5.81 14.61
CA ASP A 95 -10.29 6.46 15.90
C ASP A 95 -9.17 7.43 16.33
N ALA A 96 -7.90 7.02 16.15
CA ALA A 96 -6.74 7.88 16.46
C ALA A 96 -6.67 9.11 15.56
N LEU A 97 -6.91 8.94 14.26
CA LEU A 97 -6.92 10.04 13.29
C LEU A 97 -8.09 10.99 13.53
N GLU A 98 -9.28 10.48 13.87
CA GLU A 98 -10.44 11.30 14.21
C GLU A 98 -10.18 12.16 15.46
N ALA A 99 -9.54 11.58 16.48
CA ALA A 99 -9.13 12.31 17.67
C ALA A 99 -8.08 13.40 17.35
N GLU A 100 -7.09 13.07 16.53
CA GLU A 100 -6.05 14.03 16.09
C GLU A 100 -6.67 15.18 15.28
N VAL A 101 -7.58 14.86 14.35
CA VAL A 101 -8.30 15.86 13.55
C VAL A 101 -9.16 16.75 14.44
N ALA A 102 -9.87 16.19 15.42
CA ALA A 102 -10.65 16.99 16.38
C ALA A 102 -9.75 17.95 17.19
N GLN A 103 -8.59 17.49 17.64
CA GLN A 103 -7.63 18.31 18.38
C GLN A 103 -7.00 19.41 17.51
N LEU A 104 -6.65 19.10 16.26
CA LEU A 104 -6.15 20.07 15.30
C LEU A 104 -7.21 21.13 14.97
N ARG A 105 -8.47 20.72 14.75
CA ARG A 105 -9.59 21.65 14.52
C ARG A 105 -9.80 22.61 15.69
N ALA A 106 -9.78 22.10 16.92
CA ALA A 106 -9.89 22.92 18.12
C ALA A 106 -8.72 23.93 18.24
N THR A 107 -7.50 23.49 17.93
CA THR A 107 -6.31 24.35 17.96
C THR A 107 -6.41 25.45 16.91
N VAL A 108 -6.82 25.11 15.68
CA VAL A 108 -7.04 26.07 14.59
C VAL A 108 -8.11 27.08 14.99
N GLN A 109 -9.22 26.64 15.58
CA GLN A 109 -10.27 27.53 16.03
C GLN A 109 -9.77 28.52 17.09
N MET A 110 -9.04 28.06 18.12
CA MET A 110 -8.44 28.94 19.12
C MET A 110 -7.47 29.96 18.50
N LEU A 111 -6.64 29.52 17.54
CA LEU A 111 -5.70 30.40 16.84
C LEU A 111 -6.44 31.45 16.00
N CYS A 112 -7.46 31.04 15.24
CA CYS A 112 -8.34 31.92 14.47
C CYS A 112 -9.01 32.99 15.34
N GLU A 113 -9.57 32.60 16.49
CA GLU A 113 -10.16 33.52 17.47
C GLU A 113 -9.12 34.51 18.03
N SER A 114 -7.92 34.04 18.37
CA SER A 114 -6.86 34.90 18.88
C SER A 114 -6.31 35.90 17.87
N LEU A 115 -6.39 35.57 16.58
CA LEU A 115 -5.88 36.38 15.47
C LEU A 115 -6.96 37.23 14.79
N GLY A 116 -8.24 37.05 15.14
CA GLY A 116 -9.37 37.72 14.49
C GLY A 116 -9.58 37.29 13.04
N VAL A 117 -9.20 36.06 12.69
CA VAL A 117 -9.30 35.49 11.34
C VAL A 117 -10.42 34.46 11.31
N GLU A 118 -11.28 34.49 10.28
CA GLU A 118 -12.31 33.48 10.10
C GLU A 118 -11.70 32.10 9.81
N PRO A 119 -12.15 31.03 10.48
CA PRO A 119 -11.65 29.69 10.22
C PRO A 119 -12.09 29.22 8.82
N PRO A 120 -11.27 28.41 8.13
CA PRO A 120 -11.65 27.85 6.82
C PRO A 120 -12.90 26.98 6.96
N ALA A 121 -13.89 27.21 6.10
CA ALA A 121 -15.15 26.48 6.09
C ALA A 121 -14.91 24.96 5.96
N ALA A 122 -15.61 24.17 6.80
CA ALA A 122 -15.52 22.72 6.76
C ALA A 122 -15.98 22.19 5.38
N PRO A 123 -15.31 21.18 4.79
CA PRO A 123 -15.84 20.52 3.61
C PRO A 123 -17.16 19.83 3.97
N ALA A 124 -18.21 20.11 3.19
CA ALA A 124 -19.47 19.39 3.27
C ALA A 124 -19.25 17.91 2.93
N GLU A 125 -19.79 17.02 3.76
CA GLU A 125 -19.81 15.57 3.55
C GLU A 125 -20.52 15.16 2.25
#